data_AF-A0A814Y7B7-F1
#
_entry.id   AF-A0A814Y7B7-F1
#
_cell.length_a   1.000
_cell.length_b   1.000
_cell.length_c   1.000
_cell.angle_alpha   90.00
_cell.angle_beta   90.00
_cell.angle_gamma   90.00
#
_symmetry.space_group_name_H-M   'P 1'
#
loop_
_entity.id
_entity.type
_entity.pdbx_description
1 polymer ?
#
loop_
_entity_poly.entity_id
_entity_poly.type
_entity_poly.pdbx_seq_one_letter_code
_entity_poly.pdbx_strand_id
1 'polypeptide(L)'
;MKSLKQLRSRVQPRIEDKEKIIFYVISTMPFSIYLIYKMMTDYLIKSRERKQIESFINYIFQSFIMYLNTGLPFYIYISTSSSFRRDLKRIFIKFYAFIMRK
;
A
#
# COMPACT_ATOMS: atom_id res chain seq x y z
N MET A 1 -20.63 -27.97 20.04
CA MET A 1 -20.02 -27.71 18.72
C MET A 1 -20.12 -26.22 18.40
N LYS A 2 -19.00 -25.49 18.28
CA LYS A 2 -19.03 -24.09 17.82
C LYS A 2 -19.37 -24.04 16.34
N SER A 3 -20.32 -23.19 15.95
CA SER A 3 -20.75 -23.01 14.56
C SER A 3 -19.58 -22.58 13.67
N LEU A 4 -19.47 -23.13 12.45
CA LEU A 4 -18.48 -22.74 11.44
C LEU A 4 -18.48 -21.23 11.16
N LYS A 5 -19.63 -20.55 11.30
CA LYS A 5 -19.72 -19.08 11.20
C LYS A 5 -18.97 -18.38 12.34
N GLN A 6 -19.04 -18.89 13.57
CA GLN A 6 -18.33 -18.33 14.72
C GLN A 6 -16.81 -18.54 14.61
N LEU A 7 -16.37 -19.72 14.15
CA LEU A 7 -14.96 -19.99 13.89
C LEU A 7 -14.41 -19.10 12.77
N ARG A 8 -15.16 -18.96 11.67
CA ARG A 8 -14.82 -18.04 10.57
C ARG A 8 -14.73 -16.60 11.07
N SER A 9 -15.70 -16.11 11.85
CA SER A 9 -15.70 -14.74 12.38
C SER A 9 -14.54 -14.42 13.33
N ARG A 10 -13.90 -15.42 13.95
CA ARG A 10 -12.74 -15.22 14.84
C ARG A 10 -11.41 -15.35 14.10
N VAL A 11 -11.34 -16.19 13.07
CA VAL A 11 -10.13 -16.44 12.29
C VAL A 11 -9.92 -15.35 11.22
N GLN A 12 -10.99 -14.90 10.57
CA GLN A 12 -10.96 -13.84 9.55
C GLN A 12 -10.29 -12.54 10.04
N PRO A 13 -10.67 -11.93 11.19
CA PRO A 13 -10.05 -10.69 11.66
C PRO A 13 -8.57 -10.87 11.98
N ARG A 14 -8.19 -11.99 12.63
CA ARG A 14 -6.80 -12.26 13.02
C ARG A 14 -5.86 -12.41 11.82
N ILE A 15 -6.35 -12.86 10.66
CA ILE A 15 -5.54 -12.97 9.43
C ILE A 15 -5.45 -11.61 8.73
N GLU A 16 -6.57 -10.88 8.64
CA GLU A 16 -6.60 -9.54 8.04
C GLU A 16 -5.64 -8.56 8.75
N ASP A 17 -5.46 -8.68 10.06
CA ASP A 17 -4.56 -7.81 10.82
C ASP A 17 -3.09 -8.05 10.49
N LYS A 18 -2.69 -9.31 10.25
CA LYS A 18 -1.30 -9.65 9.91
C LYS A 18 -0.92 -9.16 8.52
N GLU A 19 -1.81 -9.31 7.55
CA GLU A 19 -1.60 -8.85 6.18
C GLU A 19 -1.44 -7.33 6.14
N LYS A 20 -2.29 -6.59 6.87
CA LYS A 20 -2.18 -5.12 6.99
C LYS A 20 -0.84 -4.68 7.54
N ILE A 21 -0.32 -5.36 8.58
CA ILE A 21 0.97 -5.05 9.19
C ILE A 21 2.11 -5.25 8.17
N ILE A 22 2.11 -6.36 7.42
CA ILE A 22 3.14 -6.64 6.42
C ILE A 22 3.13 -5.57 5.31
N PHE A 23 1.96 -5.24 4.78
CA PHE A 23 1.84 -4.20 3.76
C PHE A 23 2.27 -2.82 4.27
N TYR A 24 1.93 -2.48 5.51
CA TYR A 24 2.32 -1.22 6.13
C TYR A 24 3.84 -1.14 6.34
N VAL A 25 4.47 -2.23 6.78
CA VAL A 25 5.94 -2.28 6.96
C VAL A 25 6.64 -2.16 5.61
N ILE A 26 6.21 -2.91 4.59
CA ILE A 26 6.83 -2.87 3.25
C ILE A 26 6.67 -1.48 2.60
N SER A 27 5.54 -0.80 2.81
CA SER A 27 5.31 0.51 2.21
C SER A 27 6.07 1.65 2.89
N THR A 28 6.34 1.54 4.19
CA THR A 28 6.99 2.59 4.98
C THR A 28 8.50 2.40 5.17
N MET A 29 9.01 1.17 5.07
CA MET A 29 10.45 0.86 5.19
C MET A 29 11.33 1.60 4.18
N PRO A 30 10.98 1.66 2.87
CA PRO A 30 11.83 2.32 1.88
C PRO A 30 12.09 3.79 2.21
N PHE A 31 11.07 4.50 2.69
CA PHE A 31 11.20 5.89 3.11
C PHE A 31 12.15 6.06 4.30
N SER A 32 12.04 5.16 5.29
CA SER A 32 12.89 5.18 6.49
C SER A 32 14.36 4.91 6.16
N ILE A 33 14.63 3.92 5.29
CA ILE A 33 15.98 3.61 4.80
C ILE A 33 16.58 4.81 4.05
N TYR A 34 15.77 5.45 3.21
CA TYR A 34 16.19 6.65 2.48
C TYR A 34 16.57 7.81 3.42
N LEU A 35 15.79 8.08 4.47
CA LEU A 35 16.11 9.12 5.45
C LEU A 35 17.43 8.86 6.17
N ILE A 36 17.68 7.61 6.57
CA ILE A 36 18.94 7.22 7.22
C ILE A 36 20.12 7.41 6.26
N TYR A 37 19.99 6.95 5.01
CA TYR A 37 21.02 7.16 3.98
C TYR A 37 21.32 8.66 3.76
N LYS A 38 20.27 9.49 3.69
CA LYS A 38 20.43 10.93 3.53
C LYS A 38 21.17 11.55 4.73
N MET A 39 20.77 11.23 5.96
CA MET A 39 21.44 11.69 7.17
C MET A 39 22.92 11.29 7.22
N MET A 40 23.23 10.03 6.90
CA MET A 40 24.61 9.53 6.93
C MET A 40 25.51 10.10 5.84
N THR A 41 24.94 10.61 4.75
CA THR A 41 25.72 11.10 3.62
C THR A 41 25.70 12.62 3.49
N ASP A 42 25.01 13.33 4.38
CA ASP A 42 24.82 14.78 4.29
C ASP A 42 26.13 15.55 4.50
N TYR A 43 27.02 15.05 5.35
CA TYR A 43 28.32 15.65 5.66
C TYR A 43 29.42 15.27 4.67
N LEU A 44 29.16 14.40 3.69
CA LEU A 44 30.15 14.01 2.69
C LEU A 44 30.22 15.05 1.57
N ILE A 45 31.43 15.52 1.26
CA ILE A 45 31.67 16.36 0.09
C ILE A 45 31.50 15.50 -1.18
N LYS A 46 30.33 15.58 -1.80
CA LYS A 46 29.96 14.82 -3.01
C LYS A 46 30.39 15.57 -4.28
N SER A 47 30.91 14.84 -5.26
CA SER A 47 31.17 15.37 -6.61
C SER A 47 29.87 15.84 -7.28
N ARG A 48 29.98 16.76 -8.25
CA ARG A 48 28.83 17.34 -8.96
C ARG A 48 27.98 16.27 -9.65
N GLU A 49 28.62 15.30 -10.30
CA GLU A 49 27.94 14.18 -10.96
C GLU A 49 27.19 13.30 -9.96
N ARG A 50 27.80 12.98 -8.82
CA ARG A 50 27.16 12.17 -7.77
C ARG A 50 25.93 12.86 -7.19
N LYS A 51 25.98 14.18 -7.01
CA LYS A 51 24.81 14.99 -6.58
C LYS A 51 23.67 14.94 -7.59
N GLN A 52 23.98 14.99 -8.89
CA GLN A 52 22.96 14.91 -9.94
C GLN A 52 22.29 13.53 -9.97
N ILE A 53 23.08 12.45 -9.91
CA ILE A 53 22.56 11.07 -9.87
C ILE A 53 21.68 10.87 -8.64
N GLU A 54 22.13 11.31 -7.48
CA GLU A 54 21.37 11.19 -6.23
C GLU A 54 20.06 11.99 -6.29
N SER A 55 20.09 13.21 -6.82
CA SER A 55 18.88 14.02 -7.00
C SER A 55 17.87 13.35 -7.93
N PHE A 56 18.33 12.72 -9.02
CA PHE A 56 17.48 12.02 -9.96
C PHE A 56 16.84 10.76 -9.34
N ILE A 57 17.64 9.95 -8.65
CA ILE A 57 17.16 8.77 -7.92
C ILE A 57 16.13 9.18 -6.86
N ASN A 58 16.40 10.26 -6.12
CA ASN A 58 15.48 10.79 -5.12
C ASN A 58 14.17 11.24 -5.74
N TYR A 59 14.21 11.92 -6.88
CA TYR A 59 13.01 12.33 -7.59
C TYR A 59 12.13 11.13 -8.00
N ILE A 60 12.73 10.10 -8.60
CA ILE A 60 12.01 8.87 -8.98
C ILE A 60 11.41 8.20 -7.75
N PHE A 61 12.22 8.06 -6.69
CA PHE A 61 11.82 7.38 -5.46
C PHE A 61 10.66 8.09 -4.76
N GLN A 62 10.74 9.42 -4.60
CA GLN A 62 9.67 10.22 -4.00
C GLN A 62 8.40 10.19 -4.83
N SER A 63 8.52 10.26 -6.17
CA SER A 63 7.38 10.12 -7.07
C SER A 63 6.71 8.76 -6.90
N PHE A 64 7.49 7.69 -6.87
CA PHE A 64 6.97 6.33 -6.71
C PHE A 64 6.30 6.13 -5.33
N ILE A 65 6.91 6.63 -4.25
CA ILE A 65 6.32 6.57 -2.91
C ILE A 65 5.02 7.36 -2.82
N MET A 66 4.92 8.52 -3.48
CA MET A 66 3.69 9.31 -3.51
C MET A 66 2.53 8.54 -4.17
N TYR A 67 2.79 7.92 -5.33
CA TYR A 67 1.78 7.10 -6.02
C TYR A 67 1.41 5.86 -5.21
N LEU A 68 2.39 5.18 -4.62
CA LEU A 68 2.13 4.05 -3.75
C LEU A 68 1.29 4.47 -2.55
N ASN A 69 1.63 5.51 -1.80
CA ASN A 69 0.86 5.92 -0.63
C ASN A 69 -0.60 6.25 -0.95
N THR A 70 -0.87 6.76 -2.15
CA THR A 70 -2.22 7.15 -2.55
C THR A 70 -3.06 5.94 -2.99
N GLY A 71 -2.49 5.01 -3.77
CA GLY A 71 -3.21 3.85 -4.31
C GLY A 71 -3.19 2.61 -3.41
N LEU A 72 -2.13 2.43 -2.62
CA LEU A 72 -1.89 1.21 -1.84
C LEU A 72 -3.01 0.92 -0.82
N PRO A 73 -3.60 1.90 -0.10
CA PRO A 73 -4.70 1.60 0.81
C PRO A 73 -5.86 0.91 0.11
N PHE A 74 -6.21 1.32 -1.11
CA PHE A 74 -7.26 0.70 -1.90
C PHE A 74 -6.95 -0.78 -2.19
N TYR A 75 -5.74 -1.07 -2.66
CA TYR A 75 -5.31 -2.45 -2.92
C TYR A 75 -5.22 -3.29 -1.64
N ILE A 76 -4.79 -2.70 -0.52
CA ILE A 76 -4.80 -3.36 0.79
C ILE A 76 -6.24 -3.73 1.18
N TYR A 77 -7.20 -2.81 1.05
CA TYR A 77 -8.59 -3.10 1.38
C TYR A 77 -9.22 -4.14 0.45
N ILE A 78 -8.87 -4.15 -0.84
CA ILE A 78 -9.28 -5.22 -1.76
C ILE A 78 -8.70 -6.56 -1.33
N SER A 79 -7.42 -6.64 -0.99
CA SER A 79 -6.75 -7.91 -0.68
C SER A 79 -7.17 -8.46 0.69
N THR A 80 -7.29 -7.60 1.68
CA THR A 80 -7.54 -8.00 3.07
C THR A 80 -9.03 -8.10 3.39
N SER A 81 -9.83 -7.06 3.11
CA SER A 81 -11.20 -6.98 3.60
C SER A 81 -12.21 -7.69 2.69
N SER A 82 -12.75 -8.80 3.19
CA SER A 82 -13.84 -9.51 2.52
C SER A 82 -15.15 -8.72 2.46
N SER A 83 -15.37 -7.77 3.37
CA SER A 83 -16.52 -6.86 3.32
C SER A 83 -16.36 -5.86 2.19
N PHE A 84 -15.19 -5.22 2.11
CA PHE A 84 -14.88 -4.25 1.08
C PHE A 84 -15.05 -4.84 -0.33
N ARG A 85 -14.55 -6.06 -0.58
CA ARG A 85 -14.75 -6.75 -1.87
C ARG A 85 -16.22 -6.95 -2.24
N ARG A 86 -17.09 -7.26 -1.27
CA ARG A 86 -18.53 -7.46 -1.52
C ARG A 86 -19.22 -6.15 -1.89
N ASP A 87 -18.84 -5.06 -1.24
CA ASP A 87 -19.38 -3.73 -1.53
C ASP A 87 -18.88 -3.22 -2.88
N LEU A 88 -17.59 -3.40 -3.17
CA LEU A 88 -17.01 -3.09 -4.47
C LEU A 88 -17.72 -3.83 -5.60
N LYS A 89 -17.93 -5.15 -5.46
CA LYS A 89 -18.65 -5.95 -6.46
C LYS A 89 -20.07 -5.45 -6.68
N ARG A 90 -20.79 -5.04 -5.63
CA ARG A 90 -22.14 -4.45 -5.76
C ARG A 90 -22.12 -3.13 -6.53
N ILE A 91 -21.14 -2.27 -6.29
CA ILE A 91 -20.97 -1.01 -7.03
C ILE A 91 -20.72 -1.31 -8.51
N PHE A 92 -19.79 -2.21 -8.83
CA PHE A 92 -19.48 -2.58 -10.21
C PHE A 92 -20.69 -3.17 -10.96
N ILE A 93 -21.46 -4.04 -10.31
CA ILE A 93 -22.68 -4.60 -10.90
C ILE A 93 -23.70 -3.49 -11.20
N LYS A 94 -23.92 -2.57 -10.26
CA LYS A 94 -24.85 -1.44 -10.46
C LYS A 94 -24.38 -0.51 -11.58
N PHE A 95 -23.08 -0.22 -11.62
CA PHE A 95 -22.48 0.63 -12.64
C PHE A 95 -22.58 0.00 -14.04
N TYR A 96 -22.28 -1.30 -14.16
CA TYR A 96 -22.43 -2.03 -15.41
C TYR A 96 -23.89 -2.10 -15.87
N ALA A 97 -24.82 -2.37 -14.94
CA ALA A 97 -26.26 -2.36 -15.23
C ALA A 97 -26.78 -0.97 -15.65
N PHE A 98 -26.20 0.11 -15.11
CA PHE A 98 -26.50 1.48 -15.53
C PHE A 98 -25.99 1.76 -16.95
N ILE A 99 -24.76 1.35 -17.28
CA ILE A 99 -24.20 1.50 -18.63
C ILE A 99 -25.01 0.72 -19.66
N MET A 100 -25.38 -0.53 -19.36
CA MET A 100 -26.12 -1.41 -20.28
C MET A 100 -27.60 -1.02 -20.46
N ARG A 101 -28.14 -0.13 -19.62
CA ARG A 101 -29.50 0.41 -19.75
C ARG A 101 -29.57 1.66 -20.63
N LYS A 102 -28.42 2.20 -21.05
CA LYS A 102 -28.30 3.36 -21.91
C LYS A 102 -27.96 2.90 -23.32
#